data_AF-A0A0A8UQK1-F1
#
_entry.id   AF-A0A0A8UQK1-F1
#
_cell.length_a   1.000
_cell.length_b   1.000
_cell.length_c   1.000
_cell.angle_alpha   90.00
_cell.angle_beta   90.00
_cell.angle_gamma   90.00
#
_symmetry.space_group_name_H-M   'P 1'
#
loop_
_entity.id
_entity.type
_entity.pdbx_description
1 polymer ?
#
loop_
_entity_poly.entity_id
_entity_poly.type
_entity_poly.pdbx_seq_one_letter_code
_entity_poly.pdbx_strand_id
1 'polypeptide(L)' 'MSALTDRIEQAIAAYKSVFLDLNNGLKINLNASAGDIHFYSDNGSDYIEVKTENGSILYNLNMTIAIKISN' A
#
# COMPACT_ATOMS: atom_id res chain seq x y z
N MET A 1 -2.59 11.67 -6.45
CA MET A 1 -1.61 10.78 -5.82
C MET A 1 -0.31 11.51 -5.50
N SER A 2 0.32 11.11 -4.40
CA SER A 2 1.60 11.55 -3.88
C SER A 2 2.77 10.75 -4.44
N ALA A 3 4.00 11.28 -4.29
CA ALA A 3 5.22 10.59 -4.67
C ALA A 3 5.43 9.25 -3.94
N LEU A 4 4.86 9.09 -2.74
CA LEU A 4 4.89 7.80 -2.03
C LEU A 4 4.04 6.77 -2.77
N THR A 5 2.82 7.15 -3.17
CA THR A 5 1.91 6.30 -3.91
C THR A 5 2.51 5.86 -5.25
N ASP A 6 3.06 6.80 -6.02
CA ASP A 6 3.71 6.49 -7.30
C ASP A 6 4.88 5.49 -7.12
N ARG A 7 5.66 5.65 -6.06
CA ARG A 7 6.78 4.75 -5.74
C ARG A 7 6.31 3.34 -5.39
N ILE A 8 5.18 3.21 -4.68
CA ILE A 8 4.58 1.92 -4.33
C ILE A 8 4.02 1.25 -5.59
N GLU A 9 3.29 1.99 -6.41
CA GLU A 9 2.70 1.50 -7.66
C GLU A 9 3.78 0.98 -8.61
N GLN A 10 4.87 1.72 -8.79
CA GLN A 10 6.02 1.28 -9.60
C GLN A 10 6.68 0.01 -9.05
N ALA A 11 6.79 -0.12 -7.73
CA ALA A 11 7.38 -1.30 -7.10
C ALA A 11 6.52 -2.55 -7.32
N ILE A 12 5.19 -2.42 -7.17
CA ILE A 12 4.23 -3.50 -7.43
C ILE A 12 4.23 -3.90 -8.90
N ALA A 13 4.21 -2.92 -9.82
CA ALA A 13 4.30 -3.17 -11.26
C ALA A 13 5.62 -3.86 -11.66
N ALA A 14 6.69 -3.67 -10.89
CA ALA A 14 7.97 -4.35 -11.04
C ALA A 14 8.07 -5.68 -10.27
N TYR A 15 6.95 -6.20 -9.75
CA TYR A 15 6.88 -7.45 -8.96
C TYR A 15 7.78 -7.48 -7.71
N LYS A 16 8.07 -6.31 -7.13
CA LYS A 16 8.88 -6.19 -5.90
C LYS A 16 8.03 -6.28 -4.65
N SER A 17 8.60 -6.83 -3.59
CA SER A 17 8.00 -6.89 -2.25
C SER A 17 7.92 -5.51 -1.60
N VAL A 18 6.70 -5.05 -1.28
CA VAL A 18 6.47 -3.77 -0.59
C VAL A 18 5.92 -4.00 0.82
N PHE A 19 6.64 -3.48 1.81
CA PHE A 19 6.25 -3.46 3.21
C PHE A 19 6.02 -2.04 3.69
N LEU A 20 4.91 -1.81 4.38
CA LEU A 20 4.57 -0.53 5.01
C LEU A 20 4.51 -0.71 6.52
N ASP A 21 5.20 0.17 7.25
CA ASP A 21 5.01 0.35 8.68
C ASP A 21 4.15 1.60 8.89
N LEU A 22 3.03 1.44 9.58
CA LEU A 22 2.11 2.54 9.90
C LEU A 22 2.34 3.09 11.31
N ASN A 23 1.96 4.34 11.54
CA ASN A 23 2.12 5.06 12.81
C ASN A 23 1.34 4.42 13.99
N ASN A 24 0.37 3.56 13.71
CA ASN A 24 -0.39 2.79 14.70
C ASN A 24 0.26 1.44 15.04
N GLY A 25 1.47 1.17 14.51
CA GLY A 25 2.21 -0.07 14.71
C GLY A 25 1.82 -1.20 13.77
N LEU A 26 0.84 -1.01 12.89
CA LEU A 26 0.47 -2.02 11.89
C LEU A 26 1.57 -2.16 10.85
N LYS A 27 1.89 -3.41 10.50
CA LYS A 27 2.82 -3.75 9.43
C LYS A 27 2.08 -4.46 8.32
N ILE A 28 2.20 -3.95 7.10
CA ILE A 28 1.47 -4.45 5.93
C ILE A 28 2.49 -4.97 4.94
N ASN A 29 2.27 -6.17 4.41
CA ASN A 29 2.97 -6.69 3.24
C ASN A 29 2.01 -6.68 2.05
N LEU A 30 2.20 -5.74 1.13
CA LEU A 30 1.32 -5.59 -0.04
C LEU A 30 1.49 -6.74 -1.03
N ASN A 31 2.61 -7.47 -0.98
CA ASN A 31 2.86 -8.62 -1.84
C ASN A 31 2.33 -9.94 -1.28
N ALA A 32 1.88 -9.95 -0.02
CA ALA A 32 1.26 -11.14 0.58
C ALA A 32 -0.19 -11.33 0.10
N SER A 33 -0.84 -10.28 -0.40
CA SER A 33 -2.15 -10.37 -1.02
C SER A 33 -1.98 -10.58 -2.52
N ALA A 34 -2.27 -11.79 -2.98
CA ALA A 34 -2.47 -12.10 -4.41
C ALA A 34 -3.74 -11.41 -5.01
N GLY A 35 -4.27 -10.38 -4.34
CA GLY A 35 -5.49 -9.68 -4.72
C GLY A 35 -5.21 -8.34 -5.37
N ASP A 36 -6.21 -7.84 -6.11
CA ASP A 36 -6.16 -6.52 -6.75
C ASP A 36 -5.79 -5.44 -5.73
N ILE A 37 -4.73 -4.70 -6.04
CA ILE A 37 -4.34 -3.50 -5.30
C ILE A 37 -4.84 -2.30 -6.09
N HIS A 38 -5.63 -1.43 -5.45
CA HIS A 38 -6.07 -0.18 -6.05
C HIS A 38 -5.57 1.02 -5.26
N PHE A 39 -5.24 2.08 -5.98
CA PHE A 39 -4.82 3.36 -5.42
C PHE A 39 -5.88 4.41 -5.67
N TYR A 40 -6.17 5.21 -4.66
CA TYR A 40 -7.12 6.32 -4.78
C TYR A 40 -6.72 7.44 -3.83
N SER A 41 -7.05 8.65 -4.25
CA SER A 41 -6.89 9.85 -3.44
C SER A 41 -8.29 10.35 -3.07
N ASP A 42 -8.53 10.59 -1.78
CA ASP A 42 -9.75 11.25 -1.30
C ASP A 42 -9.41 12.24 -0.19
N ASN A 43 -10.06 13.42 -0.21
CA ASN A 43 -9.92 14.46 0.80
C ASN A 43 -8.46 14.79 1.19
N GLY A 44 -7.54 14.80 0.21
CA GLY A 44 -6.12 15.12 0.42
C GLY A 44 -5.30 14.00 1.07
N SER A 45 -5.87 12.81 1.23
CA SER A 45 -5.15 11.61 1.66
C SER A 45 -5.10 10.61 0.51
N ASP A 46 -4.00 9.85 0.46
CA ASP A 46 -3.89 8.71 -0.45
C ASP A 46 -4.20 7.42 0.29
N TYR A 47 -4.76 6.46 -0.42
CA TYR A 47 -5.18 5.20 0.14
C TYR A 47 -4.81 4.03 -0.77
N ILE A 48 -4.64 2.86 -0.15
CA ILE A 48 -4.49 1.59 -0.84
C ILE A 48 -5.66 0.69 -0.44
N GLU A 49 -6.40 0.19 -1.44
CA GLU A 49 -7.31 -0.94 -1.28
C GLU A 49 -6.54 -2.21 -1.57
N VAL A 50 -6.58 -3.14 -0.64
CA VAL A 50 -6.11 -4.50 -0.85
C VAL A 50 -7.33 -5.41 -0.84
N LYS A 51 -7.66 -6.00 -1.98
CA LYS A 51 -8.70 -7.04 -2.03
C LYS A 51 -8.17 -8.36 -1.47
N THR A 52 -8.98 -8.99 -0.66
CA THR A 52 -8.74 -10.32 -0.08
C THR A 52 -9.94 -11.22 -0.36
N GLU A 53 -9.82 -12.51 -0.09
CA GLU A 53 -10.93 -13.46 -0.22
C GLU A 53 -12.15 -13.08 0.64
N ASN A 54 -11.93 -12.33 1.72
CA ASN A 54 -12.95 -11.92 2.68
C ASN A 54 -13.46 -10.48 2.46
N GLY A 55 -13.07 -9.83 1.35
CA GLY A 55 -13.43 -8.45 1.02
C GLY A 55 -12.22 -7.51 0.92
N SER A 56 -12.47 -6.21 0.94
CA SER A 56 -11.43 -5.19 0.77
C SER A 56 -10.95 -4.61 2.10
N ILE A 57 -9.65 -4.39 2.23
CA ILE A 57 -9.06 -3.61 3.32
C ILE A 57 -8.52 -2.30 2.77
N LEU A 58 -8.89 -1.21 3.43
CA LEU A 58 -8.53 0.15 3.09
C LEU A 58 -7.42 0.66 4.03
N TYR A 59 -6.27 1.05 3.48
CA TYR A 59 -5.15 1.60 4.23
C TYR A 59 -4.90 3.05 3.85
N ASN A 60 -4.87 3.96 4.84
CA ASN A 60 -4.49 5.36 4.63
C ASN A 60 -2.96 5.49 4.57
N LEU A 61 -2.42 5.92 3.43
CA LEU A 61 -0.98 6.05 3.23
C LEU A 61 -0.36 7.21 4.00
N ASN A 62 -1.15 8.21 4.42
CA ASN A 62 -0.65 9.28 5.27
C ASN A 62 -0.25 8.77 6.67
N MET A 63 -0.67 7.56 7.04
CA MET A 63 -0.24 6.89 8.27
C MET A 63 1.12 6.19 8.12
N THR A 64 1.67 6.10 6.91
CA THR A 64 2.93 5.39 6.64
C THR A 64 4.11 6.15 7.23
N ILE A 65 4.85 5.51 8.14
CA ILE A 65 6.06 6.07 8.75
C ILE A 65 7.34 5.52 8.11
N ALA A 66 7.28 4.30 7.57
CA ALA A 66 8.40 3.71 6.84
C ALA A 66 7.89 2.79 5.74
N ILE A 67 8.71 2.71 4.68
CA ILE A 67 8.49 1.81 3.55
C ILE A 67 9.77 1.03 3.28
N LYS A 68 9.63 -0.28 3.08
CA LYS A 68 10.70 -1.15 2.60
C LYS A 68 10.27 -1.79 1.29
N ILE A 69 11.12 -1.68 0.28
CA ILE A 69 10.94 -2.32 -1.03
C ILE A 69 12.13 -3.26 -1.25
N SER A 70 11.85 -4.53 -1.51
CA SER A 70 12.87 -5.53 -1.83
C SER A 70 12.53 -6.31 -3.10
N ASN A 71 13.55 -6.86 -3.75
CA ASN A 71 13.37 -7.79 -4.86
C ASN A 71 12.81 -9.12 -4.37
#